data_AF-A0A0R3SP09-F1
#
_entry.id   AF-A0A0R3SP09-F1
#
_cell.length_a   1.000
_cell.length_b   1.000
_cell.length_c   1.000
_cell.angle_alpha   90.00
_cell.angle_beta   90.00
_cell.angle_gamma   90.00
#
_symmetry.space_group_name_H-M   'P 1'
#
loop_
_entity.id
_entity.type
_entity.pdbx_description
1 polymer ?
#
loop_
_entity_poly.entity_id
_entity_poly.type
_entity_poly.pdbx_seq_one_letter_code
_entity_poly.pdbx_strand_id
1 'polypeptide(L)'
;MDASKCGSDHKFVKEYFRIVNERMTKVGRKKEWMKQFGEAKTDFERVCFLLKSLEASNEGKRGIEVLGLPSKRSEVTKVNVKSDEFSDKILLSLKTQKSVRGLLNYATRALFFAESEAAKLRAEANRSRILSLLGEWKCFRAEPPEVMSKDSSNCKKVSCKKEKEVSCHLSASPDGLLQLKNTGNKRGWALEVTQDIAVGDVLMVDKPYASNLLSDHFGTHCYHCYKRMLSLIPCDCCPYVSCA
;
A
#
# COMPACT_ATOMS: atom_id res chain seq x y z
N MET A 1 -19.08 23.67 -9.61
CA MET A 1 -19.93 23.75 -8.41
C MET A 1 -19.02 24.00 -7.23
N ASP A 2 -19.17 25.17 -6.63
CA ASP A 2 -18.33 25.70 -5.57
C ASP A 2 -18.14 24.69 -4.44
N ALA A 3 -16.88 24.41 -4.12
CA ALA A 3 -16.53 23.77 -2.87
C ALA A 3 -16.91 24.73 -1.74
N SER A 4 -18.15 24.65 -1.25
CA SER A 4 -18.59 25.30 -0.02
C SER A 4 -17.49 25.11 1.01
N LYS A 5 -16.95 26.22 1.53
CA LYS A 5 -15.89 26.30 2.54
C LYS A 5 -16.31 25.54 3.79
N CYS A 6 -16.21 24.23 3.77
CA CYS A 6 -16.58 23.37 4.87
C CYS A 6 -15.53 23.55 5.96
N GLY A 7 -15.82 24.43 6.92
CA GLY A 7 -14.97 24.69 8.08
C GLY A 7 -14.90 26.16 8.52
N SER A 8 -15.11 27.13 7.62
CA SER A 8 -15.02 28.56 8.00
C SER A 8 -16.09 28.97 9.01
N ASP A 9 -17.23 28.28 9.01
CA ASP A 9 -18.33 28.56 9.93
C ASP A 9 -18.21 27.90 11.31
N HIS A 10 -17.20 27.03 11.50
CA HIS A 10 -17.02 26.32 12.75
C HIS A 10 -16.67 27.31 13.88
N LYS A 11 -17.36 27.20 15.03
CA LYS A 11 -17.18 28.11 16.18
C LYS A 11 -15.72 28.30 16.58
N PHE A 12 -14.96 27.20 16.69
CA PHE A 12 -13.53 27.26 17.00
C PHE A 12 -12.68 27.94 15.92
N VAL A 13 -13.04 27.81 14.64
CA VAL A 13 -12.32 28.48 13.55
C VAL A 13 -12.56 29.98 13.61
N LYS A 14 -13.82 30.41 13.84
CA LYS A 14 -14.16 31.83 14.05
C LYS A 14 -13.41 32.40 15.26
N GLU A 15 -13.40 31.68 16.37
CA GLU A 15 -12.74 32.11 17.60
C GLU A 15 -11.22 32.21 17.43
N TYR A 16 -10.59 31.22 16.78
CA TYR A 16 -9.17 31.26 16.44
C TYR A 16 -8.83 32.50 15.61
N PHE A 17 -9.55 32.75 14.51
CA PHE A 17 -9.30 33.91 13.67
C PHE A 17 -9.57 35.24 14.40
N ARG A 18 -10.56 35.28 15.30
CA ARG A 18 -10.84 36.44 16.14
C ARG A 18 -9.63 36.77 17.02
N ILE A 19 -9.13 35.79 17.78
CA ILE A 19 -7.97 35.95 18.67
C ILE A 19 -6.74 36.35 17.88
N VAL A 20 -6.43 35.65 16.78
CA VAL A 20 -5.24 35.93 15.97
C VAL A 20 -5.29 37.33 15.38
N ASN A 21 -6.41 37.75 14.77
CA ASN A 21 -6.51 39.10 14.22
C ASN A 21 -6.43 40.18 15.30
N GLU A 22 -7.09 39.99 16.44
CA GLU A 22 -7.06 40.94 17.56
C GLU A 22 -5.63 41.12 18.10
N ARG A 23 -4.88 40.03 18.28
CA ARG A 23 -3.54 40.06 18.89
C ARG A 23 -2.45 40.47 17.89
N MET A 24 -2.51 39.99 16.66
CA MET A 24 -1.50 40.27 15.64
C MET A 24 -1.52 41.72 15.15
N THR A 25 -2.60 42.48 15.39
CA THR A 25 -2.60 43.93 15.13
C THR A 25 -1.56 44.67 16.00
N LYS A 26 -1.22 44.14 17.18
CA LYS A 26 -0.19 44.69 18.07
C LYS A 26 1.23 44.33 17.64
N VAL A 27 1.40 43.23 16.88
CA VAL A 27 2.71 42.76 16.40
C VAL A 27 3.17 43.58 15.20
N GLY A 28 2.25 43.95 14.31
CA GLY A 28 2.57 44.79 13.18
C GLY A 28 1.51 44.79 12.09
N ARG A 29 1.81 45.43 10.96
CA ARG A 29 0.89 45.50 9.81
C ARG A 29 0.63 44.10 9.25
N LYS A 30 -0.64 43.80 8.96
CA LYS A 30 -1.07 42.50 8.43
C LYS A 30 -0.25 42.01 7.23
N LYS A 31 0.04 42.91 6.30
CA LYS A 31 0.81 42.61 5.09
C LYS A 31 2.23 42.11 5.39
N GLU A 32 2.85 42.63 6.45
CA GLU A 32 4.24 42.33 6.81
C GLU A 32 4.36 40.94 7.43
N TRP A 33 3.56 40.66 8.47
CA TRP A 33 3.63 39.35 9.13
C TRP A 33 3.07 38.23 8.24
N MET A 34 2.11 38.52 7.36
CA MET A 34 1.63 37.55 6.37
C MET A 34 2.71 37.20 5.33
N LYS A 35 3.59 38.14 4.98
CA LYS A 35 4.75 37.87 4.12
C LYS A 35 5.71 36.91 4.82
N GLN A 36 6.09 37.20 6.06
CA GLN A 36 6.94 36.33 6.87
C GLN A 36 6.33 34.94 7.09
N PHE A 37 5.01 34.87 7.33
CA PHE A 37 4.28 33.60 7.43
C PHE A 37 4.31 32.80 6.13
N GLY A 38 4.24 33.48 4.97
CA GLY A 38 4.34 32.86 3.65
C GLY A 38 5.74 32.38 3.27
N GLU A 39 6.79 32.97 3.85
CA GLU A 39 8.19 32.58 3.65
C GLU A 39 8.57 31.28 4.40
N ALA A 40 7.79 30.89 5.41
CA ALA A 40 7.97 29.62 6.12
C ALA A 40 7.76 28.43 5.18
N LYS A 41 8.69 27.48 5.21
CA LYS A 41 8.71 26.32 4.30
C LYS A 41 7.75 25.23 4.77
N THR A 42 7.64 25.03 6.08
CA THR A 42 6.85 23.94 6.66
C THR A 42 5.66 24.46 7.48
N ASP A 43 4.63 23.63 7.62
CA ASP A 43 3.49 23.95 8.50
C ASP A 43 3.93 24.06 9.96
N PHE A 44 4.93 23.28 10.37
CA PHE A 44 5.51 23.36 11.70
C PHE A 44 6.15 24.75 11.95
N GLU A 45 6.94 25.25 11.00
CA GLU A 45 7.52 26.60 11.07
C GLU A 45 6.43 27.68 11.14
N ARG A 46 5.37 27.56 10.35
CA ARG A 46 4.21 28.47 10.38
C ARG A 46 3.54 28.51 11.76
N VAL A 47 3.33 27.34 12.37
CA VAL A 47 2.76 27.23 13.72
C VAL A 47 3.69 27.86 14.76
N CYS A 48 4.99 27.56 14.71
CA CYS A 48 5.97 28.14 15.62
C CYS A 48 6.05 29.67 15.49
N PHE A 49 6.07 30.20 14.27
CA PHE A 49 6.05 31.64 14.01
C PHE A 49 4.84 32.30 14.65
N LEU A 50 3.64 31.73 14.44
CA LEU A 50 2.41 32.28 14.99
C LEU A 50 2.41 32.27 16.52
N LEU A 51 2.78 31.15 17.15
CA LEU A 51 2.80 31.04 18.61
C LEU A 51 3.77 32.03 19.25
N LYS A 52 4.98 32.19 18.68
CA LYS A 52 5.97 33.18 19.15
C LYS A 52 5.48 34.61 18.97
N SER A 53 4.79 34.90 17.88
CA SER A 53 4.24 36.24 17.61
C SER A 53 3.12 36.58 18.59
N LEU A 54 2.25 35.62 18.89
CA LEU A 54 1.20 35.76 19.90
C LEU A 54 1.77 35.97 21.30
N GLU A 55 2.84 35.25 21.65
CA GLU A 55 3.55 35.41 22.93
C GLU A 55 4.16 36.81 23.06
N ALA A 56 4.86 37.29 22.04
CA ALA A 56 5.44 38.64 22.03
C ALA A 56 4.38 39.75 22.17
N SER A 57 3.16 39.50 21.71
CA SER A 57 2.05 40.46 21.78
C SER A 57 1.34 40.56 23.13
N ASN A 58 1.66 39.70 24.10
CA ASN A 58 0.77 39.46 25.24
C ASN A 58 1.46 39.28 26.61
N GLU A 59 2.22 40.29 27.04
CA GLU A 59 2.64 40.53 28.45
C GLU A 59 3.19 39.28 29.17
N GLY A 60 3.90 38.41 28.45
CA GLY A 60 4.58 37.24 29.02
C GLY A 60 3.75 35.94 29.09
N LYS A 61 2.52 35.91 28.54
CA LYS A 61 1.79 34.64 28.36
C LYS A 61 2.27 33.91 27.11
N ARG A 62 2.46 32.59 27.19
CA ARG A 62 2.87 31.77 26.05
C ARG A 62 1.80 31.76 24.97
N GLY A 63 2.19 31.66 23.69
CA GLY A 63 1.24 31.68 22.56
C GLY A 63 0.13 30.62 22.65
N ILE A 64 0.41 29.46 23.25
CA ILE A 64 -0.60 28.41 23.46
C ILE A 64 -1.68 28.83 24.47
N GLU A 65 -1.33 29.64 25.48
CA GLU A 65 -2.27 30.15 26.49
C GLU A 65 -3.14 31.25 25.89
N VAL A 66 -2.58 32.06 24.98
CA VAL A 66 -3.33 33.07 24.20
C VAL A 66 -4.44 32.41 23.38
N LEU A 67 -4.16 31.25 22.79
CA LEU A 67 -5.13 30.48 22.02
C LEU A 67 -6.06 29.62 22.89
N GLY A 68 -5.90 29.61 24.21
CA GLY A 68 -6.67 28.76 25.12
C GLY A 68 -6.41 27.27 24.91
N LEU A 69 -5.23 26.91 24.39
CA LEU A 69 -4.85 25.52 24.14
C LEU A 69 -4.33 24.86 25.42
N PRO A 70 -4.54 23.54 25.60
CA PRO A 70 -4.05 22.83 26.77
C PRO A 70 -2.52 22.87 26.84
N SER A 71 -1.99 23.12 28.04
CA SER A 71 -0.55 23.25 28.26
C SER A 71 0.11 21.93 28.70
N LYS A 72 -0.70 20.97 29.15
CA LYS A 72 -0.23 19.64 29.57
C LYS A 72 -0.64 18.57 28.57
N ARG A 73 0.28 17.65 28.27
CA ARG A 73 0.02 16.50 27.38
C ARG A 73 -1.19 15.68 27.82
N SER A 74 -1.38 15.51 29.13
CA SER A 74 -2.50 14.78 29.73
C SER A 74 -3.88 15.40 29.41
N GLU A 75 -3.93 16.73 29.20
CA GLU A 75 -5.16 17.43 28.81
C GLU A 75 -5.40 17.27 27.30
N VAL A 76 -4.35 17.30 26.49
CA VAL A 76 -4.43 17.04 25.04
C VAL A 76 -4.93 15.62 24.75
N THR A 77 -4.44 14.62 25.48
CA THR A 77 -4.91 13.22 25.33
C THR A 77 -6.37 13.03 25.74
N LYS A 78 -6.89 13.81 26.70
CA LYS A 78 -8.31 13.78 27.08
C LYS A 78 -9.23 14.32 25.98
N VAL A 79 -8.71 15.20 25.12
CA VAL A 79 -9.45 15.85 24.03
C VAL A 79 -9.21 15.16 22.68
N ASN A 80 -8.23 14.26 22.60
CA ASN A 80 -8.00 13.48 21.39
C ASN A 80 -9.21 12.56 21.16
N VAL A 81 -10.10 12.96 20.26
CA VAL A 81 -11.35 12.25 19.91
C VAL A 81 -11.08 10.94 19.16
N LYS A 82 -9.83 10.46 19.16
CA LYS A 82 -9.52 9.14 18.62
C LYS A 82 -10.14 8.11 19.55
N SER A 83 -11.05 7.34 18.99
CA SER A 83 -11.85 6.36 19.68
C SER A 83 -12.20 5.32 18.64
N ASP A 84 -11.87 4.07 18.95
CA ASP A 84 -12.23 2.94 18.09
C ASP A 84 -13.74 2.85 17.91
N GLU A 85 -14.53 3.11 18.96
CA GLU A 85 -15.99 3.15 18.89
C GLU A 85 -16.48 4.22 17.91
N PHE A 86 -15.87 5.41 17.93
CA PHE A 86 -16.23 6.49 17.02
C PHE A 86 -15.81 6.17 15.57
N SER A 87 -14.60 5.61 15.38
CA SER A 87 -14.14 5.10 14.09
C SER A 87 -15.10 4.05 13.51
N ASP A 88 -15.51 3.07 14.33
CA ASP A 88 -16.41 2.00 13.90
C ASP A 88 -17.81 2.55 13.57
N LYS A 89 -18.32 3.55 14.30
CA LYS A 89 -19.56 4.27 13.94
C LYS A 89 -19.46 4.97 12.58
N ILE A 90 -18.31 5.56 12.26
CA ILE A 90 -18.06 6.16 10.94
C ILE A 90 -18.06 5.06 9.86
N LEU A 91 -17.44 3.91 10.12
CA LEU A 91 -17.44 2.78 9.17
C LEU A 91 -18.85 2.22 8.94
N LEU A 92 -19.70 2.14 9.97
CA LEU A 92 -21.11 1.74 9.79
C LEU A 92 -21.86 2.68 8.85
N SER A 93 -21.49 3.97 8.84
CA SER A 93 -22.06 4.99 7.95
C SER A 93 -21.62 4.85 6.49
N LEU A 94 -20.67 3.96 6.16
CA LEU A 94 -20.31 3.67 4.76
C LEU A 94 -21.50 3.10 3.98
N LYS A 95 -22.37 2.32 4.62
CA LYS A 95 -23.53 1.69 3.97
C LYS A 95 -24.54 2.69 3.43
N THR A 96 -24.54 3.92 3.95
CA THR A 96 -25.48 4.97 3.55
C THR A 96 -24.94 5.86 2.44
N GLN A 97 -23.64 5.74 2.10
CA GLN A 97 -23.01 6.58 1.08
C GLN A 97 -23.29 6.04 -0.32
N LYS A 98 -23.77 6.91 -1.20
CA LYS A 98 -24.11 6.57 -2.60
C LYS A 98 -22.98 6.87 -3.60
N SER A 99 -22.02 7.72 -3.20
CA SER A 99 -20.91 8.13 -4.08
C SER A 99 -19.60 7.56 -3.59
N VAL A 100 -18.71 7.22 -4.51
CA VAL A 100 -17.39 6.68 -4.17
C VAL A 100 -16.53 7.71 -3.44
N ARG A 101 -16.67 8.99 -3.79
CA ARG A 101 -16.03 10.09 -3.06
C ARG A 101 -16.49 10.12 -1.59
N GLY A 102 -17.79 9.93 -1.34
CA GLY A 102 -18.36 9.84 0.00
C GLY A 102 -17.80 8.64 0.76
N LEU A 103 -17.80 7.47 0.13
CA LEU A 103 -17.22 6.25 0.69
C LEU A 103 -15.76 6.45 1.13
N LEU A 104 -14.91 6.98 0.24
CA LEU A 104 -13.49 7.26 0.55
C LEU A 104 -13.32 8.29 1.68
N ASN A 105 -14.16 9.33 1.70
CA ASN A 105 -14.12 10.34 2.74
C ASN A 105 -14.39 9.73 4.12
N TYR A 106 -15.44 8.91 4.23
CA TYR A 106 -15.79 8.23 5.48
C TYR A 106 -14.73 7.21 5.91
N ALA A 107 -14.19 6.43 4.98
CA ALA A 107 -13.10 5.49 5.31
C ALA A 107 -11.84 6.22 5.81
N THR A 108 -11.50 7.36 5.20
CA THR A 108 -10.38 8.20 5.65
C THR A 108 -10.64 8.83 7.01
N ARG A 109 -11.88 9.27 7.27
CA ARG A 109 -12.28 9.79 8.58
C ARG A 109 -12.19 8.71 9.65
N ALA A 110 -12.67 7.50 9.38
CA ALA A 110 -12.55 6.37 10.31
C ALA A 110 -11.08 6.11 10.67
N LEU A 111 -10.20 6.04 9.66
CA LEU A 111 -8.76 5.88 9.89
C LEU A 111 -8.16 6.98 10.77
N PHE A 112 -8.57 8.24 10.59
CA PHE A 112 -8.11 9.36 11.41
C PHE A 112 -8.52 9.22 12.88
N PHE A 113 -9.74 8.77 13.14
CA PHE A 113 -10.29 8.61 14.48
C PHE A 113 -9.96 7.27 15.15
N ALA A 114 -9.38 6.31 14.43
CA ALA A 114 -8.95 5.04 15.01
C ALA A 114 -7.82 5.27 16.04
N GLU A 115 -7.97 4.68 17.22
CA GLU A 115 -6.99 4.72 18.30
C GLU A 115 -6.04 3.53 18.19
N SER A 116 -6.57 2.31 18.10
CA SER A 116 -5.78 1.09 18.02
C SER A 116 -5.31 0.78 16.59
N GLU A 117 -4.20 0.04 16.47
CA GLU A 117 -3.75 -0.51 15.19
C GLU A 117 -4.80 -1.40 14.54
N ALA A 118 -5.56 -2.15 15.34
CA ALA A 118 -6.64 -2.99 14.83
C ALA A 118 -7.75 -2.16 14.17
N ALA A 119 -8.15 -1.03 14.76
CA ALA A 119 -9.15 -0.13 14.18
C ALA A 119 -8.62 0.58 12.92
N LYS A 120 -7.34 0.97 12.89
CA LYS A 120 -6.69 1.53 11.69
C LYS A 120 -6.72 0.52 10.55
N LEU A 121 -6.34 -0.73 10.81
CA LEU A 121 -6.36 -1.81 9.82
C LEU A 121 -7.78 -2.05 9.28
N ARG A 122 -8.82 -2.03 10.13
CA ARG A 122 -10.22 -2.13 9.68
C ARG A 122 -10.60 -0.98 8.74
N ALA A 123 -10.19 0.25 9.06
CA ALA A 123 -10.47 1.41 8.22
C ALA A 123 -9.70 1.37 6.89
N GLU A 124 -8.44 0.94 6.91
CA GLU A 124 -7.63 0.74 5.70
C GLU A 124 -8.19 -0.35 4.80
N ALA A 125 -8.60 -1.50 5.35
CA ALA A 125 -9.23 -2.57 4.58
C ALA A 125 -10.50 -2.08 3.86
N ASN A 126 -11.35 -1.30 4.54
CA ASN A 126 -12.53 -0.69 3.92
C ASN A 126 -12.13 0.31 2.83
N ARG A 127 -11.12 1.13 3.06
CA ARG A 127 -10.61 2.09 2.07
C ARG A 127 -10.08 1.37 0.83
N SER A 128 -9.28 0.32 0.99
CA SER A 128 -8.75 -0.50 -0.10
C SER A 128 -9.86 -1.15 -0.92
N ARG A 129 -10.90 -1.68 -0.25
CA ARG A 129 -12.11 -2.20 -0.93
C ARG A 129 -12.85 -1.15 -1.75
N ILE A 130 -12.93 0.09 -1.26
CA ILE A 130 -13.57 1.18 -2.01
C ILE A 130 -12.72 1.59 -3.21
N LEU A 131 -11.39 1.55 -3.08
CA LEU A 131 -10.47 1.84 -4.18
C LEU A 131 -10.50 0.75 -5.26
N SER A 132 -10.72 -0.53 -4.93
CA SER A 132 -10.86 -1.58 -5.94
C SER A 132 -12.10 -1.36 -6.82
N LEU A 133 -13.20 -0.86 -6.23
CA LEU A 133 -14.43 -0.51 -6.97
C LEU A 133 -14.27 0.64 -7.98
N LEU A 134 -13.19 1.45 -7.90
CA LEU A 134 -12.93 2.54 -8.85
C LEU A 134 -12.29 2.09 -10.16
N GLY A 135 -11.96 0.80 -10.32
CA GLY A 135 -11.68 0.24 -11.63
C GLY A 135 -10.36 0.65 -12.29
N GLU A 136 -9.33 0.98 -11.52
CA GLU A 136 -7.95 1.05 -12.05
C GLU A 136 -7.04 -0.10 -11.58
N TRP A 137 -7.56 -1.05 -10.80
CA TRP A 137 -6.82 -2.27 -10.48
C TRP A 137 -6.98 -3.29 -11.59
N LYS A 138 -6.19 -3.14 -12.66
CA LYS A 138 -6.00 -4.22 -13.63
C LYS A 138 -5.30 -5.37 -12.90
N CYS A 139 -6.04 -6.43 -12.61
CA CYS A 139 -5.46 -7.72 -12.28
C CYS A 139 -4.54 -8.11 -13.44
N PHE A 140 -3.23 -8.03 -13.24
CA PHE A 140 -2.23 -8.42 -14.23
C PHE A 140 -2.19 -9.96 -14.27
N ARG A 141 -3.24 -10.58 -14.81
CA ARG A 141 -3.12 -11.95 -15.29
C ARG A 141 -2.21 -11.86 -16.51
N ALA A 142 -1.04 -12.51 -16.45
CA ALA A 142 -0.33 -12.82 -17.68
C ALA A 142 -1.30 -13.64 -18.55
N GLU A 143 -1.42 -13.31 -19.84
CA GLU A 143 -2.18 -14.16 -20.75
C GLU A 143 -1.55 -15.55 -20.71
N PRO A 144 -2.38 -16.62 -20.61
CA PRO A 144 -1.85 -17.96 -20.69
C PRO A 144 -1.06 -18.09 -21.99
N PRO A 145 0.15 -18.67 -21.98
CA PRO A 145 0.89 -18.89 -23.21
C PRO A 145 0.02 -19.67 -24.18
N GLU A 146 0.02 -19.26 -25.45
CA GLU A 146 -0.74 -19.92 -26.51
C GLU A 146 -0.37 -21.40 -26.53
N VAL A 147 -1.30 -22.24 -26.04
CA VAL A 147 -1.13 -23.69 -26.10
C VAL A 147 -1.32 -24.06 -27.56
N MET A 148 -0.23 -24.43 -28.24
CA MET A 148 -0.32 -25.13 -29.51
C MET A 148 -1.06 -26.45 -29.28
N SER A 149 -2.34 -26.49 -29.63
CA SER A 149 -3.11 -27.72 -29.73
C SER A 149 -2.48 -28.59 -30.81
N LYS A 150 -1.66 -29.57 -30.43
CA LYS A 150 -1.44 -30.75 -31.26
C LYS A 150 -2.27 -31.88 -30.68
N ASP A 151 -3.27 -32.25 -31.47
CA ASP A 151 -4.21 -33.32 -31.23
C ASP A 151 -3.52 -34.58 -30.72
N SER A 152 -3.89 -34.96 -29.51
CA SER A 152 -3.61 -36.28 -28.96
C SER A 152 -4.57 -37.29 -29.59
N SER A 153 -4.22 -37.87 -30.74
CA SER A 153 -4.87 -39.10 -31.23
C SER A 153 -4.11 -39.83 -32.36
N ASN A 154 -2.97 -40.44 -32.04
CA ASN A 154 -2.68 -41.86 -32.31
C ASN A 154 -1.19 -42.16 -32.11
N CYS A 155 -0.85 -42.87 -31.04
CA CYS A 155 0.48 -43.45 -30.88
C CYS A 155 0.51 -44.81 -31.61
N LYS A 156 1.04 -44.85 -32.83
CA LYS A 156 1.55 -46.10 -33.41
C LYS A 156 2.96 -46.32 -32.90
N LYS A 157 3.20 -47.45 -32.22
CA LYS A 157 4.52 -47.90 -31.76
C LYS A 157 5.49 -47.93 -32.95
N VAL A 158 6.45 -47.03 -32.97
CA VAL A 158 7.61 -47.11 -33.87
C VAL A 158 8.80 -47.59 -33.05
N SER A 159 9.48 -48.60 -33.60
CA SER A 159 10.61 -49.29 -32.99
C SER A 159 11.81 -48.37 -32.78
N CYS A 160 12.44 -48.51 -31.62
CA CYS A 160 13.66 -47.80 -31.23
C CYS A 160 14.80 -48.08 -32.22
N LYS A 161 15.11 -47.10 -33.06
CA LYS A 161 16.46 -46.95 -33.61
C LYS A 161 17.28 -46.14 -32.61
N LYS A 162 18.56 -46.48 -32.43
CA LYS A 162 19.51 -45.71 -31.61
C LYS A 162 19.56 -44.28 -32.15
N GLU A 163 18.85 -43.37 -31.48
CA GLU A 163 18.81 -41.96 -31.85
C GLU A 163 20.10 -41.28 -31.43
N LYS A 164 20.64 -40.49 -32.36
CA LYS A 164 21.79 -39.62 -32.16
C LYS A 164 21.48 -38.65 -31.01
N GLU A 165 22.51 -38.36 -30.25
CA GLU A 165 22.57 -37.38 -29.16
C GLU A 165 21.74 -36.13 -29.50
N VAL A 166 20.54 -36.05 -28.92
CA VAL A 166 19.63 -34.93 -29.14
C VAL A 166 20.16 -33.77 -28.32
N SER A 167 20.82 -32.81 -28.97
CA SER A 167 21.18 -31.55 -28.34
C SER A 167 19.89 -30.75 -28.07
N CYS A 168 19.33 -30.91 -26.88
CA CYS A 168 18.23 -30.06 -26.43
C CYS A 168 18.82 -28.73 -25.92
N HIS A 169 18.41 -27.62 -26.51
CA HIS A 169 18.73 -26.29 -25.99
C HIS A 169 17.90 -26.05 -24.72
N LEU A 170 18.58 -25.98 -23.57
CA LEU A 170 17.95 -25.72 -22.27
C LEU A 170 17.91 -24.21 -22.06
N SER A 171 16.78 -23.56 -22.36
CA SER A 171 16.63 -22.10 -22.23
C SER A 171 16.83 -21.56 -20.81
N ALA A 172 16.76 -22.44 -19.80
CA ALA A 172 17.00 -22.12 -18.41
C ALA A 172 18.50 -22.19 -18.00
N SER A 173 19.38 -22.64 -18.89
CA SER A 173 20.83 -22.83 -18.65
C SER A 173 21.64 -22.01 -19.65
N PRO A 174 22.84 -21.53 -19.28
CA PRO A 174 23.82 -21.09 -20.26
C PRO A 174 24.07 -22.17 -21.32
N ASP A 175 24.23 -21.73 -22.58
CA ASP A 175 24.44 -22.62 -23.71
C ASP A 175 25.65 -23.52 -23.48
N GLY A 176 25.44 -24.81 -23.68
CA GLY A 176 26.50 -25.82 -23.60
C GLY A 176 26.94 -26.20 -22.19
N LEU A 177 26.50 -25.52 -21.11
CA LEU A 177 26.87 -25.89 -19.72
C LEU A 177 26.26 -27.22 -19.28
N LEU A 178 25.01 -27.46 -19.64
CA LEU A 178 24.25 -28.66 -19.28
C LEU A 178 23.83 -29.43 -20.53
N GLN A 179 23.92 -30.75 -20.45
CA GLN A 179 23.51 -31.67 -21.51
C GLN A 179 22.57 -32.75 -20.95
N LEU A 180 21.53 -33.07 -21.71
CA LEU A 180 20.64 -34.17 -21.38
C LEU A 180 21.25 -35.50 -21.84
N LYS A 181 21.47 -36.43 -20.91
CA LYS A 181 22.09 -37.73 -21.15
C LYS A 181 21.20 -38.86 -20.68
N ASN A 182 20.98 -39.85 -21.55
CA ASN A 182 20.27 -41.06 -21.17
C ASN A 182 21.24 -42.03 -20.48
N THR A 183 21.04 -42.26 -19.19
CA THR A 183 21.87 -43.15 -18.35
C THR A 183 21.40 -44.62 -18.39
N GLY A 184 20.41 -44.94 -19.24
CA GLY A 184 19.86 -46.27 -19.39
C GLY A 184 18.98 -46.72 -18.21
N ASN A 185 18.79 -48.04 -18.10
CA ASN A 185 17.69 -48.67 -17.36
C ASN A 185 17.66 -48.45 -15.83
N LYS A 186 18.67 -47.83 -15.23
CA LYS A 186 18.73 -47.64 -13.77
C LYS A 186 18.26 -46.26 -13.29
N ARG A 187 18.41 -45.21 -14.11
CA ARG A 187 18.11 -43.83 -13.72
C ARG A 187 17.43 -43.00 -14.81
N GLY A 188 17.34 -43.49 -16.05
CA GLY A 188 16.68 -42.78 -17.14
C GLY A 188 17.48 -41.57 -17.61
N TRP A 189 16.80 -40.47 -17.93
CA TRP A 189 17.43 -39.22 -18.38
C TRP A 189 17.96 -38.41 -17.20
N ALA A 190 19.17 -37.88 -17.36
CA ALA A 190 19.83 -37.03 -16.39
C ALA A 190 20.45 -35.80 -17.09
N LEU A 191 20.74 -34.75 -16.30
CA LEU A 191 21.55 -33.63 -16.75
C LEU A 191 23.01 -33.88 -16.36
N GLU A 192 23.90 -33.77 -17.34
CA GLU A 192 25.35 -33.86 -17.18
C GLU A 192 25.96 -32.48 -17.44
N VAL A 193 26.91 -32.09 -16.58
CA VAL A 193 27.67 -30.85 -16.76
C VAL A 193 28.82 -31.14 -17.71
N THR A 194 29.07 -30.25 -18.67
CA THR A 194 30.08 -30.44 -19.73
C THR A 194 31.44 -29.82 -19.41
N GLN A 195 31.52 -29.02 -18.34
CA GLN A 195 32.70 -28.25 -17.93
C GLN A 195 32.87 -28.25 -16.40
N ASP A 196 34.05 -27.88 -15.93
CA ASP A 196 34.32 -27.74 -14.50
C ASP A 196 33.49 -26.60 -13.89
N ILE A 197 32.95 -26.84 -12.69
CA ILE A 197 32.11 -25.89 -11.95
C ILE A 197 32.69 -25.67 -10.56
N ALA A 198 32.54 -24.44 -10.06
CA ALA A 198 32.90 -24.07 -8.69
C ALA A 198 31.70 -24.17 -7.75
N VAL A 199 31.98 -24.31 -6.45
CA VAL A 199 30.94 -24.25 -5.43
C VAL A 199 30.30 -22.86 -5.44
N GLY A 200 28.99 -22.81 -5.66
CA GLY A 200 28.23 -21.56 -5.76
C GLY A 200 27.80 -21.20 -7.18
N ASP A 201 28.27 -21.92 -8.20
CA ASP A 201 27.85 -21.68 -9.58
C ASP A 201 26.37 -22.03 -9.80
N VAL A 202 25.69 -21.19 -10.57
CA VAL A 202 24.28 -21.39 -10.95
C VAL A 202 24.22 -22.17 -12.26
N LEU A 203 23.79 -23.42 -12.17
CA LEU A 203 23.71 -24.31 -13.34
C LEU A 203 22.49 -24.04 -14.22
N MET A 204 21.35 -23.68 -13.60
CA MET A 204 20.09 -23.46 -14.29
C MET A 204 19.18 -22.56 -13.45
N VAL A 205 18.48 -21.63 -14.09
CA VAL A 205 17.41 -20.82 -13.50
C VAL A 205 16.16 -21.00 -14.33
N ASP A 206 15.17 -21.69 -13.78
CA ASP A 206 13.91 -21.95 -14.46
C ASP A 206 12.74 -21.24 -13.77
N LYS A 207 11.79 -20.77 -14.58
CA LYS A 207 10.51 -20.32 -14.05
C LYS A 207 9.61 -21.55 -13.91
N PRO A 208 8.86 -21.68 -12.80
CA PRO A 208 7.99 -22.83 -12.64
C PRO A 208 6.99 -22.88 -13.79
N TYR A 209 6.85 -24.05 -14.41
CA TYR A 209 5.84 -24.26 -15.46
C TYR A 209 4.43 -23.88 -14.98
N ALA A 210 4.11 -24.32 -13.76
CA ALA A 210 2.95 -23.90 -13.00
C ALA A 210 3.33 -23.86 -11.52
N SER A 211 2.72 -22.95 -10.76
CA SER A 211 2.92 -22.87 -9.32
C SER A 211 1.64 -22.42 -8.64
N ASN A 212 1.40 -22.87 -7.42
CA ASN A 212 0.25 -22.53 -6.61
C ASN A 212 0.72 -22.26 -5.18
N LEU A 213 0.08 -21.29 -4.52
CA LEU A 213 0.35 -20.99 -3.13
C LEU A 213 -0.30 -22.07 -2.24
N LEU A 214 0.44 -22.52 -1.22
CA LEU A 214 -0.12 -23.44 -0.22
C LEU A 214 -1.17 -22.71 0.64
N SER A 215 -2.20 -23.44 1.08
CA SER A 215 -3.32 -22.91 1.88
C SER A 215 -2.86 -22.15 3.12
N ASP A 216 -1.80 -22.63 3.77
CA ASP A 216 -1.26 -22.06 5.01
C ASP A 216 -0.64 -20.68 4.81
N HIS A 217 -0.45 -20.26 3.55
CA HIS A 217 0.12 -18.97 3.18
C HIS A 217 -0.92 -18.01 2.59
N PHE A 218 -2.19 -18.41 2.54
CA PHE A 218 -3.27 -17.52 2.11
C PHE A 218 -3.37 -16.32 3.05
N GLY A 219 -3.52 -15.12 2.48
CA GLY A 219 -3.60 -13.88 3.26
C GLY A 219 -2.28 -13.44 3.91
N THR A 220 -1.16 -14.16 3.71
CA THR A 220 0.16 -13.74 4.20
C THR A 220 1.21 -13.60 3.11
N HIS A 221 1.03 -14.28 1.97
CA HIS A 221 1.93 -14.19 0.82
C HIS A 221 1.18 -13.83 -0.46
N CYS A 222 1.86 -13.09 -1.33
CA CYS A 222 1.34 -12.78 -2.66
C CYS A 222 1.27 -14.06 -3.50
N TYR A 223 0.10 -14.31 -4.11
CA TYR A 223 -0.16 -15.48 -4.93
C TYR A 223 0.70 -15.56 -6.22
N HIS A 224 1.30 -14.44 -6.63
CA HIS A 224 2.14 -14.36 -7.83
C HIS A 224 3.63 -14.46 -7.52
N CYS A 225 4.12 -13.67 -6.54
CA CYS A 225 5.56 -13.54 -6.28
C CYS A 225 6.02 -14.28 -5.02
N TYR A 226 5.11 -14.92 -4.28
CA TYR A 226 5.38 -15.67 -3.05
C TYR A 226 6.07 -14.86 -1.95
N LYS A 227 6.11 -13.53 -2.06
CA LYS A 227 6.65 -12.65 -1.02
C LYS A 227 5.62 -12.49 0.08
N ARG A 228 6.11 -12.47 1.33
CA ARG A 228 5.28 -12.19 2.51
C ARG A 228 4.90 -10.71 2.53
N MET A 229 3.63 -10.41 2.79
CA MET A 229 3.09 -9.03 2.79
C MET A 229 2.08 -8.85 3.90
N LEU A 230 2.04 -7.64 4.47
CA LEU A 230 1.13 -7.28 5.56
C LEU A 230 -0.23 -6.77 5.06
N SER A 231 -0.28 -6.29 3.83
CA SER A 231 -1.49 -5.77 3.20
C SER A 231 -1.58 -6.36 1.79
N LEU A 232 -2.31 -7.46 1.67
CA LEU A 232 -2.59 -8.11 0.40
C LEU A 232 -3.92 -7.62 -0.14
N ILE A 233 -3.97 -7.46 -1.46
CA ILE A 233 -5.14 -7.02 -2.18
C ILE A 233 -5.89 -8.27 -2.63
N PRO A 234 -7.09 -8.55 -2.08
CA PRO A 234 -7.86 -9.72 -2.49
C PRO A 234 -8.33 -9.58 -3.94
N CYS A 235 -8.42 -10.69 -4.65
CA CYS A 235 -9.06 -10.73 -5.95
C CYS A 235 -10.56 -10.45 -5.81
N ASP A 236 -11.09 -9.55 -6.65
CA ASP A 236 -12.51 -9.18 -6.62
C ASP A 236 -13.46 -10.36 -6.90
N CYS A 237 -12.99 -11.42 -7.56
CA CYS A 237 -13.79 -12.58 -7.94
C CYS A 237 -13.47 -13.85 -7.14
N CYS A 238 -12.43 -13.85 -6.30
CA CYS A 238 -11.95 -15.05 -5.61
C CYS A 238 -11.41 -14.71 -4.21
N PRO A 239 -12.02 -15.17 -3.11
CA PRO A 239 -11.61 -14.82 -1.75
C PRO A 239 -10.26 -15.43 -1.33
N TYR A 240 -9.75 -16.41 -2.10
CA TYR A 240 -8.53 -17.15 -1.79
C TYR A 240 -7.27 -16.58 -2.46
N VAL A 241 -7.43 -15.71 -3.47
CA VAL A 241 -6.30 -15.16 -4.24
C VAL A 241 -6.06 -13.74 -3.77
N SER A 242 -4.81 -13.41 -3.48
CA SER A 242 -4.45 -12.05 -3.07
C SER A 242 -3.05 -11.67 -3.56
N CYS A 243 -2.91 -10.43 -4.03
CA CYS A 243 -1.72 -9.91 -4.69
C CYS A 243 -1.15 -8.70 -3.94
N ALA A 244 0.09 -8.34 -4.29
CA ALA A 244 0.77 -7.12 -3.85
C ALA A 244 0.06 -5.85 -4.32
#